data_AF-A0A2V2B595-F1
#
_entry.id   AF-A0A2V2B595-F1
#
_cell.length_a   1.000
_cell.length_b   1.000
_cell.length_c   1.000
_cell.angle_alpha   90.00
_cell.angle_beta   90.00
_cell.angle_gamma   90.00
#
_symmetry.space_group_name_H-M   'P 1'
#
loop_
_entity.id
_entity.type
_entity.pdbx_description
1 polymer ?
#
loop_
_entity_poly.entity_id
_entity_poly.type
_entity_poly.pdbx_seq_one_letter_code
_entity_poly.pdbx_strand_id
1 'polypeptide(L)'
;MAAVDPIHFSALSKFFPELTELQSVHVCMLVFANLTVEQLAEFRGVARNTIKESVESIQKKLRVDSLSDLRTLVISRVLLEIAVFMFQKSNPKPDKI
;
A
#
# COMPACT_ATOMS: atom_id res chain seq x y z
N MET A 1 -6.71 -11.36 -19.19
CA MET A 1 -6.51 -10.21 -18.27
C MET A 1 -5.02 -9.97 -18.17
N ALA A 2 -4.55 -8.73 -18.36
CA ALA A 2 -3.12 -8.44 -18.33
C ALA A 2 -2.60 -8.72 -16.90
N ALA A 3 -1.68 -9.68 -16.77
CA ALA A 3 -0.97 -9.91 -15.53
C ALA A 3 -0.14 -8.65 -15.24
N VAL A 4 -0.58 -7.85 -14.27
CA VAL A 4 0.20 -6.66 -13.88
C VAL A 4 1.39 -7.16 -13.09
N ASP A 5 2.57 -7.03 -13.68
CA ASP A 5 3.82 -7.43 -13.07
C ASP A 5 4.04 -6.63 -11.76
N PRO A 6 4.32 -7.28 -10.62
CA PRO A 6 4.52 -6.60 -9.33
C PRO A 6 5.59 -5.49 -9.39
N ILE A 7 6.53 -5.60 -10.34
CA ILE A 7 7.61 -4.65 -10.61
C ILE A 7 7.10 -3.21 -10.82
N HIS A 8 5.90 -3.04 -11.40
CA HIS A 8 5.29 -1.71 -11.59
C HIS A 8 4.91 -1.02 -10.27
N PHE A 9 4.83 -1.78 -9.18
CA PHE A 9 4.40 -1.29 -7.88
C PHE A 9 5.51 -1.25 -6.84
N SER A 10 6.77 -1.48 -7.23
CA SER A 10 7.95 -1.37 -6.35
C SER A 10 8.00 -0.04 -5.60
N ALA A 11 7.54 1.05 -6.22
CA ALA A 11 7.45 2.36 -5.57
C ALA A 11 6.47 2.39 -4.39
N LEU A 12 5.46 1.52 -4.34
CA LEU A 12 4.49 1.47 -3.25
C LEU A 12 5.13 0.99 -1.94
N SER A 13 6.20 0.20 -2.02
CA SER A 13 6.95 -0.22 -0.83
C SER A 13 7.51 0.97 -0.03
N LYS A 14 7.77 2.11 -0.69
CA LYS A 14 8.28 3.33 -0.04
C LYS A 14 7.31 3.91 0.98
N PHE A 15 6.00 3.76 0.77
CA PHE A 15 4.99 4.23 1.72
C PHE A 15 4.88 3.32 2.95
N PHE A 16 5.35 2.07 2.85
CA PHE A 16 5.17 1.05 3.89
C PHE A 16 6.48 0.28 4.10
N PRO A 17 7.52 0.89 4.68
CA PRO A 17 8.82 0.25 4.85
C PRO A 17 8.78 -0.99 5.76
N GLU A 18 7.69 -1.21 6.52
CA GLU A 18 7.50 -2.40 7.35
C GLU A 18 6.98 -3.61 6.55
N LEU A 19 6.48 -3.36 5.34
CA LEU A 19 5.83 -4.35 4.50
C LEU A 19 6.78 -4.85 3.42
N THR A 20 6.53 -6.09 2.98
CA THR A 20 7.14 -6.56 1.71
C THR A 20 6.48 -5.83 0.54
N GLU A 21 7.17 -5.73 -0.59
CA GLU A 21 6.61 -5.13 -1.82
C GLU A 21 5.23 -5.70 -2.15
N LEU A 22 5.09 -7.02 -2.07
CA LEU A 22 3.84 -7.73 -2.31
C LEU A 22 2.71 -7.29 -1.36
N GLN A 23 3.04 -7.14 -0.08
CA GLN A 23 2.10 -6.69 0.95
C GLN A 23 1.69 -5.23 0.73
N SER A 24 2.62 -4.38 0.29
CA SER A 24 2.32 -2.99 -0.10
C SER A 24 1.39 -2.95 -1.31
N VAL A 25 1.56 -3.83 -2.30
CA VAL A 25 0.61 -3.94 -3.43
C VAL A 25 -0.77 -4.36 -2.92
N HIS A 26 -0.84 -5.42 -2.11
CA HIS A 26 -2.12 -5.91 -1.57
C HIS A 26 -2.89 -4.81 -0.85
N VAL A 27 -2.23 -4.09 0.06
CA VAL A 27 -2.91 -3.06 0.86
C VAL A 27 -3.37 -1.88 0.00
N CYS A 28 -2.56 -1.46 -0.97
CA CYS A 28 -2.94 -0.41 -1.90
C CYS A 28 -4.10 -0.81 -2.82
N MET A 29 -4.13 -2.06 -3.29
CA MET A 29 -5.23 -2.56 -4.12
C MET A 29 -6.55 -2.67 -3.33
N LEU A 30 -6.49 -3.13 -2.08
CA LEU A 30 -7.67 -3.20 -1.20
C LEU A 30 -8.23 -1.81 -0.87
N VAL A 31 -7.36 -0.80 -0.75
CA VAL A 31 -7.74 0.55 -0.30
C VAL A 31 -8.08 1.48 -1.45
N PHE A 32 -7.22 1.61 -2.46
CA PHE A 32 -7.37 2.59 -3.55
C PHE A 32 -8.13 2.04 -4.76
N ALA A 33 -7.96 0.76 -5.08
CA ALA A 33 -8.74 0.11 -6.13
C ALA A 33 -10.07 -0.47 -5.59
N ASN A 34 -10.29 -0.39 -4.28
CA ASN A 34 -11.47 -0.89 -3.57
C ASN A 34 -11.79 -2.37 -3.91
N LEU A 35 -10.75 -3.17 -4.15
CA LEU A 35 -10.90 -4.60 -4.39
C LEU A 35 -11.30 -5.30 -3.09
N THR A 36 -12.14 -6.32 -3.20
CA THR A 36 -12.38 -7.27 -2.11
C THR A 36 -11.23 -8.28 -2.01
N VAL A 37 -11.21 -9.04 -0.91
CA VAL A 37 -10.25 -10.17 -0.74
C VAL A 37 -10.43 -11.21 -1.84
N GLU A 38 -11.68 -11.49 -2.24
CA GLU A 38 -12.03 -12.39 -3.32
C GLU A 38 -11.46 -11.90 -4.65
N GLN A 39 -11.73 -10.64 -5.01
CA GLN A 39 -11.27 -10.04 -6.26
C GLN A 39 -9.74 -9.96 -6.30
N LEU A 40 -9.10 -9.66 -5.17
CA LEU A 40 -7.64 -9.65 -5.09
C LEU A 40 -7.05 -11.05 -5.23
N ALA A 41 -7.70 -12.08 -4.68
CA ALA A 41 -7.27 -13.46 -4.82
C ALA A 41 -7.39 -13.93 -6.27
N GLU A 42 -8.50 -13.60 -6.95
CA GLU A 42 -8.69 -13.85 -8.38
C GLU A 42 -7.66 -13.11 -9.23
N PHE A 43 -7.45 -11.81 -8.95
CA PHE A 43 -6.45 -10.99 -9.63
C PHE A 43 -5.04 -11.57 -9.51
N ARG A 44 -4.73 -12.18 -8.36
CA ARG A 44 -3.43 -12.79 -8.08
C ARG A 44 -3.34 -14.26 -8.48
N GLY A 45 -4.43 -14.90 -8.88
CA GLY A 45 -4.47 -16.33 -9.16
C GLY A 45 -4.12 -17.20 -7.96
N VAL A 46 -4.43 -16.75 -6.74
CA VAL A 46 -4.14 -17.48 -5.49
C VAL A 46 -5.40 -17.78 -4.69
N ALA A 47 -5.29 -18.64 -3.67
CA ALA A 47 -6.41 -18.92 -2.77
C ALA A 47 -6.79 -17.70 -1.92
N ARG A 48 -8.08 -17.54 -1.64
CA ARG A 48 -8.59 -16.47 -0.76
C ARG A 48 -7.94 -16.47 0.63
N ASN A 49 -7.67 -17.66 1.17
CA ASN A 49 -7.01 -17.80 2.47
C ASN A 49 -5.60 -17.20 2.46
N THR A 50 -4.85 -17.34 1.37
CA THR A 50 -3.53 -16.72 1.20
C THR A 50 -3.61 -15.20 1.28
N ILE A 51 -4.64 -14.58 0.69
CA ILE A 51 -4.85 -13.14 0.80
C ILE A 51 -5.27 -12.75 2.23
N LYS A 52 -6.15 -13.52 2.88
CA LYS A 52 -6.53 -13.27 4.28
C LYS A 52 -5.34 -13.31 5.23
N GLU A 53 -4.51 -14.35 5.15
CA GLU A 53 -3.28 -14.49 5.93
C GLU A 53 -2.31 -13.33 5.65
N SER A 54 -2.21 -12.90 4.39
CA SER A 54 -1.42 -11.72 4.03
C SER A 54 -1.97 -10.45 4.67
N VAL A 55 -3.28 -10.25 4.70
CA VAL A 55 -3.93 -9.07 5.30
C VAL A 55 -3.76 -9.08 6.81
N GLU A 56 -3.93 -10.22 7.47
CA GLU A 56 -3.67 -10.36 8.90
C GLU A 56 -2.22 -10.05 9.26
N SER A 57 -1.27 -10.53 8.43
CA SER A 57 0.15 -10.20 8.58
C SER A 57 0.41 -8.69 8.43
N ILE A 58 -0.24 -8.04 7.45
CA ILE A 58 -0.15 -6.58 7.24
C ILE A 58 -0.71 -5.83 8.45
N GLN A 59 -1.89 -6.21 8.95
CA GLN A 59 -2.53 -5.59 10.11
C GLN A 59 -1.61 -5.65 11.34
N LYS A 60 -0.98 -6.81 11.60
CA LYS A 60 0.00 -6.97 12.69
C LYS A 60 1.23 -6.07 12.51
N LYS A 61 1.78 -6.00 11.31
CA LYS A 61 2.96 -5.18 11.01
C LYS A 61 2.68 -3.68 11.13
N LEU A 62 1.50 -3.25 10.70
CA LEU A 62 1.05 -1.86 10.77
C LEU A 62 0.37 -1.50 12.10
N ARG A 63 0.21 -2.48 13.01
CA ARG A 63 -0.42 -2.32 14.33
C ARG A 63 -1.83 -1.73 14.26
N VAL A 64 -2.65 -2.30 13.39
CA VAL A 64 -4.06 -1.93 13.22
C VAL A 64 -4.95 -3.14 13.43
N ASP A 65 -6.07 -2.95 14.11
CA ASP A 65 -6.93 -4.05 14.57
C ASP A 65 -8.12 -4.32 13.64
N SER A 66 -8.46 -3.37 12.74
CA SER A 66 -9.57 -3.51 11.80
C SER A 66 -9.19 -3.14 10.37
N LEU A 67 -9.98 -3.61 9.40
CA LEU A 67 -9.86 -3.19 8.00
C LEU A 67 -10.17 -1.70 7.81
N SER A 68 -11.04 -1.13 8.64
CA SER A 68 -11.37 0.29 8.64
C SER A 68 -10.16 1.13 9.07
N ASP A 69 -9.45 0.71 10.11
CA ASP A 69 -8.22 1.36 10.57
C ASP A 69 -7.10 1.21 9.55
N LEU A 70 -6.97 0.01 8.96
CA LEU A 70 -6.03 -0.25 7.88
C LEU A 70 -6.26 0.71 6.70
N ARG A 71 -7.52 0.88 6.27
CA ARG A 71 -7.90 1.81 5.19
C ARG A 71 -7.54 3.25 5.56
N THR A 72 -7.90 3.68 6.76
CA THR A 72 -7.63 5.04 7.25
C THR A 72 -6.12 5.33 7.30
N LEU A 73 -5.33 4.40 7.82
CA LEU A 73 -3.88 4.51 7.93
C LEU A 73 -3.25 4.60 6.53
N VAL A 74 -3.63 3.71 5.61
CA VAL A 74 -3.08 3.67 4.25
C VAL A 74 -3.36 4.96 3.49
N ILE A 75 -4.61 5.45 3.53
CA ILE A 75 -4.98 6.73 2.90
C ILE A 75 -4.18 7.87 3.51
N SER A 76 -4.17 7.99 4.84
CA SER A 76 -3.49 9.08 5.54
C SER A 76 -2.01 9.11 5.21
N ARG A 77 -1.34 7.94 5.23
CA ARG A 77 0.10 7.84 4.98
C ARG A 77 0.46 8.24 3.55
N VAL A 78 -0.26 7.72 2.56
CA VAL A 78 -0.02 8.07 1.16
C VAL A 78 -0.29 9.56 0.90
N LEU A 79 -1.39 10.11 1.44
CA LEU A 79 -1.71 11.53 1.28
C LEU A 79 -0.67 12.45 1.95
N LEU A 80 -0.21 12.11 3.15
CA LEU A 80 0.81 12.90 3.86
C LEU A 80 2.15 12.86 3.12
N GLU A 81 2.59 11.70 2.66
CA GLU A 81 3.84 11.56 1.87
C GLU A 81 3.77 12.37 0.57
N ILE A 82 2.64 12.31 -0.13
CA ILE A 82 2.40 13.14 -1.33
C ILE A 82 2.40 14.63 -0.97
N ALA A 83 1.74 15.04 0.12
CA ALA A 83 1.67 16.43 0.54
C ALA A 83 3.06 16.98 0.91
N VAL A 84 3.85 16.20 1.66
CA VAL A 84 5.24 16.55 1.99
C VAL A 84 6.08 16.69 0.73
N PHE A 85 5.96 15.76 -0.21
CA PHE A 85 6.66 15.82 -1.49
C PHE A 85 6.29 17.08 -2.29
N MET A 86 4.99 17.39 -2.41
CA MET A 86 4.52 18.60 -3.10
C MET A 86 5.03 19.88 -2.43
N PHE A 87 5.03 19.93 -1.09
CA PHE A 87 5.49 21.09 -0.33
C PHE A 87 7.00 21.30 -0.50
N GLN A 88 7.81 20.25 -0.40
CA GLN A 88 9.26 20.30 -0.62
C GLN A 88 9.61 20.76 -2.04
N LYS A 89 8.88 20.27 -3.04
CA LYS A 89 9.08 20.69 -4.44
C LYS A 89 8.73 22.16 -4.65
N SER A 90 7.71 22.66 -3.96
CA SER A 90 7.25 24.06 -4.05
C SER A 90 8.16 25.02 -3.29
N ASN A 91 8.96 24.52 -2.34
CA ASN A 91 9.85 25.33 -1.51
C ASN A 91 11.25 24.68 -1.41
N PRO A 92 12.04 24.69 -2.50
CA PRO A 92 13.36 24.09 -2.50
C PRO A 92 14.23 24.79 -1.46
N LYS A 93 14.88 24.04 -0.57
CA LYS A 93 15.85 24.61 0.38
C LYS A 93 16.95 25.30 -0.44
N PRO A 94 17.38 26.53 -0.06
CA PRO A 94 18.50 27.17 -0.73
C PRO A 94 19.72 26.26 -0.61
N ASP A 95 20.35 25.95 -1.75
CA ASP A 95 21.60 25.23 -1.78
C ASP A 95 22.60 25.97 -0.89
N LYS A 96 23.13 25.27 0.11
CA LYS A 96 24.19 25.82 0.95
C LYS A 96 25.43 25.99 0.07
N ILE A 97 25.76 27.25 -0.23
CA ILE A 97 27.00 27.69 -0.86
C ILE A 97 28.17 27.39 0.07
#